data_AF-K5Y345-F1
#
_entry.id   AF-K5Y345-F1
#
_cell.length_a   1.000
_cell.length_b   1.000
_cell.length_c   1.000
_cell.angle_alpha   90.00
_cell.angle_beta   90.00
_cell.angle_gamma   90.00
#
_symmetry.space_group_name_H-M   'P 1'
#
loop_
_entity.id
_entity.type
_entity.pdbx_description
1 polymer ?
#
loop_
_entity_poly.entity_id
_entity_poly.type
_entity_poly.pdbx_seq_one_letter_code
_entity_poly.pdbx_strand_id
1 'polypeptide(L)'
;MQGCNTTAEIVHNLFATLWSENELPSILKLINGKATTQEDAYGLETVLVMLQETEQQGTVEPVPLHIVQSPWERQLECLEDDNLPETIRKPLLQRLIRFQPKELLAYIRRSVSEHRLPLTRWTEWLDEDDWIYLAANLSLSVTEQLRQVTEFMQLNEQTQRLVWSSCLTTGRKEEEWAYNSPEENIRSFVQVVAFVQNTNGTSVEATIRHLTEELHIHEKALPDIDDGAELLFMRNAGLCLLTPWLVRLFGMLGYLDEEKKELKDTASKVRAIFLLQYLVYGEEREHGESELLFNRLLTGLSRHVPLPKRLSLTTEEKQTANSMIEGVKANWSKLKGTSVEGFRRSFIARSGTLEQQEERWLLSVKKKTHDILLESVPWSFRQVRLPWLKKYIQVVWNEKQEFI
;
A
#
# COMPACT_ATOMS: atom_id res chain seq x y z
N MET A 1 -15.21 31.93 8.50
CA MET A 1 -14.23 32.97 8.88
C MET A 1 -13.92 32.82 10.36
N GLN A 2 -13.00 31.93 10.68
CA GLN A 2 -12.26 31.94 11.94
C GLN A 2 -10.88 32.46 11.56
N GLY A 3 -10.44 33.52 12.24
CA GLY A 3 -9.17 34.17 11.93
C GLY A 3 -8.04 33.16 12.01
N CYS A 4 -7.17 33.17 11.01
CA CYS A 4 -5.85 32.56 11.13
C CYS A 4 -5.21 33.16 12.37
N ASN A 5 -5.02 32.36 13.41
CA ASN A 5 -4.25 32.77 14.57
C ASN A 5 -2.88 33.27 14.09
N THR A 6 -2.47 34.43 14.60
CA THR A 6 -1.20 35.05 14.27
C THR A 6 -0.07 34.06 14.52
N THR A 7 0.99 34.07 13.72
CA THR A 7 2.12 33.11 13.84
C THR A 7 2.68 33.04 15.26
N ALA A 8 2.59 34.15 15.99
CA ALA A 8 2.90 34.30 17.41
C ALA A 8 2.03 33.42 18.34
N GLU A 9 0.71 33.35 18.12
CA GLU A 9 -0.22 32.52 18.89
C GLU A 9 -0.02 31.02 18.62
N ILE A 10 0.38 30.65 17.41
CA ILE A 10 0.71 29.26 17.06
C ILE A 10 1.97 28.82 17.81
N VAL A 11 3.00 29.67 17.83
CA VAL A 11 4.27 29.41 18.54
C VAL A 11 4.03 29.33 20.05
N HIS A 12 3.26 30.26 20.63
CA HIS A 12 2.92 30.26 22.06
C HIS A 12 2.20 28.96 22.47
N ASN A 13 1.17 28.56 21.72
CA ASN A 13 0.41 27.33 22.00
C ASN A 13 1.25 26.05 21.83
N LEU A 14 2.20 26.03 20.89
CA LEU A 14 3.14 24.90 20.72
C LEU A 14 4.10 24.78 21.90
N PHE A 15 4.54 25.90 22.47
CA PHE A 15 5.41 25.89 23.65
C PHE A 15 4.65 25.54 24.93
N ALA A 16 3.43 26.06 25.12
CA ALA A 16 2.57 25.74 26.27
C ALA A 16 2.07 24.28 26.28
N THR A 17 2.09 23.60 25.13
CA THR A 17 1.76 22.16 25.05
C THR A 17 2.96 21.25 25.33
N LEU A 18 4.19 21.73 25.12
CA LEU A 18 5.42 21.00 25.39
C LEU A 18 5.95 21.24 26.82
N TRP A 19 5.63 22.40 27.42
CA TRP A 19 6.03 22.80 28.76
C TRP A 19 4.88 23.51 29.48
N SER A 20 4.78 23.37 30.81
CA SER A 20 3.71 24.06 31.55
C SER A 20 3.88 25.58 31.47
N GLU A 21 2.78 26.36 31.48
CA GLU A 21 2.83 27.84 31.40
C GLU A 21 3.74 28.48 32.46
N ASN A 22 3.88 27.83 33.62
CA ASN A 22 4.73 28.30 34.71
C ASN A 22 6.23 28.11 34.46
N GLU A 23 6.62 27.27 33.49
CA GLU A 23 8.02 26.93 33.18
C GLU A 23 8.57 27.73 31.98
N LEU A 24 7.67 28.29 31.15
CA LEU A 24 7.98 29.09 29.97
C LEU A 24 9.00 30.22 30.23
N PRO A 25 8.89 31.03 31.30
CA PRO A 25 9.85 32.11 31.58
C PRO A 25 11.28 31.59 31.85
N SER A 26 11.41 30.39 32.43
CA SER A 26 12.70 29.78 32.75
C SER A 26 13.37 29.19 31.51
N ILE A 27 12.57 28.64 30.61
CA ILE A 27 13.04 28.08 29.34
C ILE A 27 13.48 29.19 28.39
N LEU A 28 12.74 30.30 28.32
CA LEU A 28 13.14 31.47 27.54
C LEU A 28 14.48 32.04 28.02
N LYS A 29 14.71 32.05 29.33
CA LYS A 29 16.01 32.44 29.92
C LYS A 29 17.15 31.49 29.53
N LEU A 30 16.85 30.20 29.38
CA LEU A 30 17.80 29.15 29.00
C LEU A 30 18.15 29.19 27.52
N ILE A 31 17.17 29.53 26.67
CA ILE A 31 17.35 29.78 25.23
C ILE A 31 18.22 31.03 25.02
N ASN A 32 17.92 32.11 25.76
CA ASN A 32 18.67 33.37 25.69
C ASN A 32 20.14 33.21 26.16
N GLY A 33 20.40 32.28 27.08
CA GLY A 33 21.75 31.95 27.56
C GLY A 33 22.57 31.04 26.62
N LYS A 34 21.94 30.38 25.64
CA LYS A 34 22.60 29.46 24.69
C LYS A 34 22.86 30.05 23.31
N ALA A 35 22.30 31.21 22.99
CA ALA A 35 22.57 31.93 21.74
C ALA A 35 23.96 32.59 21.79
N THR A 36 25.02 31.78 21.67
CA THR A 36 26.41 32.26 21.65
C THR A 36 27.12 32.05 20.31
N THR A 37 26.42 31.56 19.27
CA THR A 37 26.96 31.50 17.91
C THR A 37 25.97 32.02 16.86
N GLN A 38 26.53 32.56 15.77
CA GLN A 38 25.85 33.40 14.78
C GLN A 38 24.85 32.63 13.88
N GLU A 39 24.93 31.30 13.83
CA GLU A 39 23.98 30.43 13.11
C GLU A 39 22.71 30.09 13.91
N ASP A 40 22.78 30.09 15.25
CA ASP A 40 21.62 29.83 16.12
C ASP A 40 20.72 31.08 16.33
N ALA A 41 21.25 32.27 16.01
CA ALA A 41 20.61 33.55 16.30
C ALA A 41 19.35 33.82 15.45
N TYR A 42 19.37 33.51 14.15
CA TYR A 42 18.28 33.89 13.24
C TYR A 42 16.95 33.16 13.52
N GLY A 43 17.01 31.88 13.88
CA GLY A 43 15.83 31.08 14.20
C GLY A 43 15.27 31.38 15.59
N LEU A 44 16.15 31.64 16.56
CA LEU A 44 15.75 31.92 17.94
C LEU A 44 15.31 33.36 18.16
N GLU A 45 15.92 34.35 17.49
CA GLU A 45 15.48 35.76 17.54
C GLU A 45 14.08 35.92 16.94
N THR A 46 13.78 35.23 15.83
CA THR A 46 12.43 35.28 15.21
C THR A 46 11.37 34.71 16.15
N VAL A 47 11.68 33.61 16.85
CA VAL A 47 10.80 33.00 17.86
C VAL A 47 10.67 33.91 19.10
N LEU A 48 11.75 34.58 19.51
CA LEU A 48 11.76 35.52 20.65
C LEU A 48 10.93 36.78 20.38
N VAL A 49 11.05 37.38 19.19
CA VAL A 49 10.27 38.55 18.78
C VAL A 49 8.78 38.23 18.77
N MET A 50 8.40 37.06 18.22
CA MET A 50 7.00 36.64 18.20
C MET A 50 6.45 36.35 19.60
N LEU A 51 7.25 35.81 20.52
CA LEU A 51 6.82 35.56 21.90
C LEU A 51 6.67 36.85 22.72
N GLN A 52 7.53 37.85 22.50
CA GLN A 52 7.41 39.16 23.14
C GLN A 52 6.19 39.96 22.65
N GLU A 53 5.81 39.78 21.38
CA GLU A 53 4.56 40.35 20.84
C GLU A 53 3.31 39.69 21.46
N THR A 54 3.34 38.40 21.78
CA THR A 54 2.23 37.72 22.48
C THR A 54 2.03 38.17 23.93
N GLU A 55 3.10 38.50 24.66
CA GLU A 55 2.98 39.03 26.04
C GLU A 55 2.30 40.42 26.09
N GLN A 56 2.37 41.19 25.00
CA GLN A 56 1.70 42.50 24.91
C GLN A 56 0.21 42.40 24.55
N GLN A 57 -0.24 41.26 24.01
CA GLN A 57 -1.63 41.00 23.65
C GLN A 57 -2.28 40.12 24.72
N GLY A 58 -2.82 40.75 25.77
CA GLY A 58 -3.31 40.05 26.95
C GLY A 58 -4.36 38.95 26.68
N THR A 59 -4.19 37.84 27.42
CA THR A 59 -5.15 36.75 27.75
C THR A 59 -5.95 36.17 26.58
N VAL A 60 -5.44 35.06 26.01
CA VAL A 60 -6.20 34.17 25.12
C VAL A 60 -6.69 32.96 25.93
N GLU A 61 -8.00 32.69 25.91
CA GLU A 61 -8.59 31.54 26.62
C GLU A 61 -8.14 30.19 26.03
N PRO A 62 -7.89 29.16 26.87
CA PRO A 62 -7.43 27.86 26.40
C PRO A 62 -8.56 27.06 25.72
N VAL A 63 -8.28 26.56 24.51
CA VAL A 63 -9.20 25.70 23.73
C VAL A 63 -9.20 24.26 24.31
N PRO A 64 -10.36 23.57 24.42
CA PRO A 64 -10.45 22.26 25.09
C PRO A 64 -9.70 21.11 24.39
N LEU A 65 -9.08 20.24 25.20
CA LEU A 65 -8.16 19.15 24.83
C LEU A 65 -8.69 18.03 23.90
N HIS A 66 -9.95 18.04 23.49
CA HIS A 66 -10.55 16.98 22.65
C HIS A 66 -10.50 17.27 21.13
N ILE A 67 -9.89 18.41 20.73
CA ILE A 67 -9.69 18.82 19.32
C ILE A 67 -8.20 19.07 19.05
N VAL A 68 -7.33 18.19 19.54
CA VAL A 68 -5.89 18.28 19.25
C VAL A 68 -5.58 17.28 18.13
N GLN A 69 -5.76 17.73 16.87
CA GLN A 69 -5.01 17.17 15.74
C GLN A 69 -3.53 17.16 16.11
N SER A 70 -2.79 16.15 15.66
CA SER A 70 -1.37 16.05 16.00
C SER A 70 -0.64 17.34 15.58
N PRO A 71 0.33 17.86 16.38
CA PRO A 71 1.01 19.12 16.07
C PRO A 71 1.62 19.22 14.66
N TRP A 72 1.97 18.07 14.06
CA TRP A 72 2.49 18.00 12.69
C TRP A 72 1.38 18.00 11.61
N GLU A 73 0.15 17.56 11.91
CA GLU A 73 -0.97 17.60 10.95
C GLU A 73 -1.36 19.04 10.62
N ARG A 74 -1.35 19.91 11.65
CA ARG A 74 -1.59 21.35 11.46
C ARG A 74 -0.50 22.03 10.63
N GLN A 75 0.75 21.61 10.79
CA GLN A 75 1.86 22.13 9.96
C GLN A 75 1.68 21.79 8.49
N LEU A 76 1.18 20.58 8.20
CA LEU A 76 0.90 20.15 6.83
C LEU A 76 -0.33 20.86 6.25
N GLU A 77 -1.39 21.06 7.04
CA GLU A 77 -2.59 21.83 6.63
C GLU A 77 -2.25 23.28 6.26
N CYS A 78 -1.31 23.92 6.96
CA CYS A 78 -0.85 25.27 6.58
C CYS A 78 -0.20 25.34 5.20
N LEU A 79 0.32 24.23 4.65
CA LEU A 79 0.91 24.23 3.31
C LEU A 79 -0.13 24.48 2.21
N GLU A 80 -1.40 24.16 2.47
CA GLU A 80 -2.50 24.37 1.52
C GLU A 80 -2.99 25.84 1.48
N ASP A 81 -2.54 26.69 2.40
CA ASP A 81 -2.85 28.12 2.33
C ASP A 81 -2.06 28.80 1.20
N ASP A 82 -2.77 29.19 0.15
CA ASP A 82 -2.21 29.94 -0.99
C ASP A 82 -1.54 31.25 -0.53
N ASN A 83 -1.99 31.85 0.57
CA ASN A 83 -1.43 33.10 1.10
C ASN A 83 -0.16 32.90 1.94
N LEU A 84 0.25 31.66 2.21
CA LEU A 84 1.47 31.39 2.97
C LEU A 84 2.69 31.95 2.20
N PRO A 85 3.46 32.89 2.77
CA PRO A 85 4.63 33.44 2.11
C PRO A 85 5.66 32.36 1.77
N GLU A 86 6.29 32.44 0.59
CA GLU A 86 7.33 31.48 0.17
C GLU A 86 8.52 31.42 1.16
N THR A 87 8.81 32.54 1.83
CA THR A 87 9.82 32.65 2.89
C THR A 87 9.53 31.75 4.09
N ILE A 88 8.28 31.33 4.28
CA ILE A 88 7.85 30.40 5.34
C ILE A 88 7.62 29.01 4.75
N ARG A 89 6.96 28.92 3.58
CA ARG A 89 6.62 27.64 2.94
C ARG A 89 7.87 26.83 2.62
N LYS A 90 8.90 27.45 2.03
CA LYS A 90 10.11 26.74 1.59
C LYS A 90 10.91 26.15 2.76
N PRO A 91 11.24 26.89 3.85
CA PRO A 91 11.90 26.28 5.02
C PRO A 91 11.06 25.20 5.70
N LEU A 92 9.73 25.37 5.74
CA LEU A 92 8.83 24.37 6.31
C LEU A 92 8.87 23.07 5.51
N LEU A 93 8.80 23.14 4.17
CA LEU A 93 8.91 21.97 3.29
C LEU A 93 10.28 21.29 3.46
N GLN A 94 11.38 22.03 3.46
CA GLN A 94 12.72 21.47 3.67
C GLN A 94 12.83 20.74 5.01
N ARG A 95 12.25 21.28 6.07
CA ARG A 95 12.18 20.62 7.38
C ARG A 95 11.38 19.32 7.31
N LEU A 96 10.21 19.34 6.67
CA LEU A 96 9.35 18.17 6.53
C LEU A 96 10.01 17.06 5.70
N ILE A 97 10.66 17.41 4.58
CA ILE A 97 11.43 16.47 3.76
C ILE A 97 12.51 15.81 4.62
N ARG A 98 13.28 16.60 5.37
CA ARG A 98 14.42 16.09 6.15
C ARG A 98 14.00 15.22 7.34
N PHE A 99 12.96 15.62 8.07
CA PHE A 99 12.63 15.03 9.37
C PHE A 99 11.37 14.18 9.38
N GLN A 100 10.48 14.37 8.39
CA GLN A 100 9.18 13.69 8.29
C GLN A 100 8.81 13.32 6.83
N PRO A 101 9.73 12.67 6.07
CA PRO A 101 9.52 12.41 4.65
C PRO A 101 8.34 11.48 4.37
N LYS A 102 8.11 10.49 5.24
CA LYS A 102 7.00 9.54 5.09
C LYS A 102 5.65 10.21 5.30
N GLU A 103 5.55 11.04 6.34
CA GLU A 103 4.35 11.81 6.67
C GLU A 103 4.04 12.84 5.59
N LEU A 104 5.07 13.55 5.10
CA LEU A 104 4.92 14.48 3.98
C LEU A 104 4.42 13.75 2.73
N LEU A 105 5.03 12.63 2.34
CA LEU A 105 4.60 11.89 1.16
C LEU A 105 3.17 11.33 1.32
N ALA A 106 2.80 10.83 2.50
CA ALA A 106 1.44 10.40 2.80
C ALA A 106 0.45 11.57 2.69
N TYR A 107 0.83 12.76 3.14
CA TYR A 107 0.01 13.97 3.03
C TYR A 107 -0.17 14.41 1.58
N ILE A 108 0.91 14.45 0.79
CA ILE A 108 0.88 14.76 -0.64
C ILE A 108 -0.11 13.81 -1.34
N ARG A 109 0.04 12.49 -1.16
CA ARG A 109 -0.86 11.48 -1.73
C ARG A 109 -2.32 11.73 -1.38
N ARG A 110 -2.60 12.00 -0.10
CA ARG A 110 -3.95 12.27 0.40
C ARG A 110 -4.53 13.56 -0.18
N SER A 111 -3.75 14.64 -0.23
CA SER A 111 -4.20 15.93 -0.79
C SER A 111 -4.58 15.81 -2.27
N VAL A 112 -3.81 15.01 -3.03
CA VAL A 112 -4.06 14.75 -4.46
C VAL A 112 -5.28 13.85 -4.66
N SER A 113 -5.42 12.76 -3.90
CA SER A 113 -6.56 11.85 -4.05
C SER A 113 -7.89 12.47 -3.60
N GLU A 114 -7.87 13.31 -2.58
CA GLU A 114 -9.02 14.06 -2.08
C GLU A 114 -9.31 15.33 -2.92
N HIS A 115 -8.53 15.59 -3.96
CA HIS A 115 -8.63 16.78 -4.82
C HIS A 115 -8.54 18.11 -4.05
N ARG A 116 -7.89 18.10 -2.87
CA ARG A 116 -7.64 19.31 -2.06
C ARG A 116 -6.54 20.16 -2.67
N LEU A 117 -5.45 19.53 -3.12
CA LEU A 117 -4.35 20.22 -3.79
C LEU A 117 -3.86 19.37 -4.98
N PRO A 118 -3.80 19.92 -6.21
CA PRO A 118 -3.37 19.17 -7.38
C PRO A 118 -1.86 18.90 -7.35
N LEU A 119 -1.45 17.79 -7.96
CA LEU A 119 -0.03 17.38 -8.02
C LEU A 119 0.87 18.46 -8.63
N THR A 120 0.36 19.25 -9.58
CA THR A 120 1.11 20.34 -10.23
C THR A 120 1.62 21.38 -9.23
N ARG A 121 0.85 21.68 -8.18
CA ARG A 121 1.28 22.59 -7.11
C ARG A 121 2.46 22.03 -6.32
N TRP A 122 2.42 20.74 -5.99
CA TRP A 122 3.55 20.09 -5.33
C TRP A 122 4.81 20.11 -6.21
N THR A 123 4.67 19.96 -7.53
CA THR A 123 5.80 20.09 -8.46
C THR A 123 6.29 21.52 -8.66
N GLU A 124 5.52 22.55 -8.31
CA GLU A 124 6.02 23.92 -8.24
C GLU A 124 6.92 24.11 -7.00
N TRP A 125 6.59 23.45 -5.89
CA TRP A 125 7.29 23.63 -4.61
C TRP A 125 8.46 22.69 -4.36
N LEU A 126 8.44 21.50 -4.95
CA LEU A 126 9.47 20.46 -4.79
C LEU A 126 10.23 20.28 -6.09
N ASP A 127 11.56 20.32 -6.01
CA ASP A 127 12.43 20.03 -7.15
C ASP A 127 12.65 18.52 -7.33
N GLU A 128 13.45 18.13 -8.33
CA GLU A 128 13.74 16.71 -8.60
C GLU A 128 14.41 16.02 -7.42
N ASP A 129 15.41 16.66 -6.81
CA ASP A 129 16.18 16.09 -5.70
C ASP A 129 15.29 15.85 -4.48
N ASP A 130 14.34 16.75 -4.20
CA ASP A 130 13.35 16.58 -3.16
C ASP A 130 12.49 15.31 -3.40
N TRP A 131 12.03 15.07 -4.63
CA TRP A 131 11.27 13.87 -4.95
C TRP A 131 12.10 12.60 -4.87
N ILE A 132 13.34 12.62 -5.36
CA ILE A 132 14.28 11.50 -5.25
C ILE A 132 14.56 11.21 -3.77
N TYR A 133 14.68 12.23 -2.92
CA TYR A 133 14.86 12.05 -1.48
C TYR A 133 13.64 11.37 -0.84
N LEU A 134 12.42 11.80 -1.20
CA LEU A 134 11.19 11.14 -0.75
C LEU A 134 11.12 9.68 -1.20
N ALA A 135 11.54 9.37 -2.43
CA ALA A 135 11.66 8.00 -2.93
C ALA A 135 12.68 7.19 -2.13
N ALA A 136 13.87 7.73 -1.86
CA ALA A 136 14.92 7.02 -1.14
C ALA A 136 14.50 6.61 0.28
N ASN A 137 13.56 7.35 0.89
CA ASN A 137 12.95 7.01 2.18
C ASN A 137 11.96 5.83 2.13
N LEU A 138 11.48 5.46 0.95
CA LEU A 138 10.71 4.24 0.73
C LEU A 138 11.64 3.05 0.43
N SER A 139 12.56 3.21 -0.51
CA SER A 139 13.56 2.20 -0.85
C SER A 139 14.75 2.83 -1.57
N LEU A 140 15.93 2.80 -0.93
CA LEU A 140 17.17 3.32 -1.50
C LEU A 140 17.55 2.58 -2.79
N SER A 141 17.43 1.25 -2.81
CA SER A 141 17.84 0.43 -3.96
C SER A 141 16.96 0.68 -5.19
N VAL A 142 15.64 0.72 -5.00
CA VAL A 142 14.71 0.97 -6.11
C VAL A 142 14.85 2.41 -6.60
N THR A 143 15.05 3.37 -5.70
CA THR A 143 15.27 4.77 -6.09
C THR A 143 16.49 4.93 -6.98
N GLU A 144 17.62 4.32 -6.62
CA GLU A 144 18.84 4.39 -7.43
C GLU A 144 18.67 3.70 -8.79
N GLN A 145 17.96 2.56 -8.83
CA GLN A 145 17.64 1.89 -10.09
C GLN A 145 16.80 2.79 -11.01
N LEU A 146 15.77 3.44 -10.48
CA LEU A 146 14.91 4.34 -11.26
C LEU A 146 15.66 5.61 -11.69
N ARG A 147 16.62 6.09 -10.89
CA ARG A 147 17.52 7.19 -11.26
C ARG A 147 18.43 6.81 -12.44
N GLN A 148 18.94 5.58 -12.49
CA GLN A 148 19.69 5.11 -13.67
C GLN A 148 18.80 5.04 -14.92
N VAL A 149 17.52 4.67 -14.76
CA VAL A 149 16.55 4.70 -15.86
C VAL A 149 16.29 6.14 -16.34
N THR A 150 16.13 7.12 -15.44
CA THR A 150 15.91 8.52 -15.86
C THR A 150 17.13 9.08 -16.60
N GLU A 151 18.34 8.78 -16.14
CA GLU A 151 19.60 9.15 -16.79
C GLU A 151 19.72 8.51 -18.18
N PHE A 152 19.42 7.21 -18.28
CA PHE A 152 19.44 6.48 -19.54
C PHE A 152 18.44 7.03 -20.57
N MET A 153 17.23 7.37 -20.13
CA MET A 153 16.18 7.93 -20.99
C MET A 153 16.41 9.41 -21.35
N GLN A 154 17.46 10.05 -20.81
CA GLN A 154 17.80 11.45 -21.05
C GLN A 154 16.62 12.41 -20.82
N LEU A 155 15.87 12.18 -19.75
CA LEU A 155 14.72 13.02 -19.40
C LEU A 155 15.20 14.42 -18.97
N ASN A 156 14.50 15.47 -19.41
CA ASN A 156 14.78 16.82 -18.91
C ASN A 156 14.25 17.03 -17.48
N GLU A 157 14.76 18.03 -16.78
CA GLU A 157 14.44 18.31 -15.37
C GLU A 157 12.93 18.42 -15.10
N GLN A 158 12.19 19.12 -15.99
CA GLN A 158 10.74 19.27 -15.86
C GLN A 158 10.01 17.93 -15.99
N THR A 159 10.46 17.07 -16.91
CA THR A 159 9.89 15.73 -17.12
C THR A 159 10.23 14.81 -15.96
N GLN A 160 11.47 14.85 -15.46
CA GLN A 160 11.89 14.08 -14.29
C GLN A 160 11.03 14.42 -13.08
N ARG A 161 10.81 15.71 -12.81
CA ARG A 161 9.94 16.18 -11.72
C ARG A 161 8.51 15.65 -11.84
N LEU A 162 7.94 15.70 -13.04
CA LEU A 162 6.59 15.17 -13.29
C LEU A 162 6.51 13.65 -13.16
N VAL A 163 7.52 12.93 -13.62
CA VAL A 163 7.57 11.47 -13.55
C VAL A 163 7.75 11.00 -12.11
N TRP A 164 8.70 11.57 -11.36
CA TRP A 164 8.93 11.20 -9.97
C TRP A 164 7.72 11.49 -9.09
N SER A 165 7.14 12.69 -9.21
CA SER A 165 5.94 13.06 -8.47
C SER A 165 4.74 12.17 -8.82
N SER A 166 4.50 11.88 -10.11
CA SER A 166 3.43 10.97 -10.54
C SER A 166 3.67 9.55 -10.06
N CYS A 167 4.90 9.04 -10.14
CA CYS A 167 5.26 7.72 -9.65
C CYS A 167 5.02 7.60 -8.14
N LEU A 168 5.48 8.57 -7.36
CA LEU A 168 5.36 8.52 -5.91
C LEU A 168 3.94 8.72 -5.40
N THR A 169 3.08 9.38 -6.16
CA THR A 169 1.68 9.64 -5.79
C THR A 169 0.69 8.59 -6.32
N THR A 170 1.14 7.68 -7.17
CA THR A 170 0.32 6.59 -7.72
C THR A 170 0.62 5.26 -7.05
N GLY A 171 -0.41 4.42 -6.87
CA GLY A 171 -0.26 3.10 -6.28
C GLY A 171 0.21 3.12 -4.81
N ARG A 172 0.81 2.01 -4.37
CA ARG A 172 1.32 1.83 -3.01
C ARG A 172 2.80 1.52 -3.04
N LYS A 173 3.61 2.53 -3.37
CA LYS A 173 5.06 2.35 -3.61
C LYS A 173 5.83 1.71 -2.46
N GLU A 174 5.41 1.89 -1.21
CA GLU A 174 6.05 1.19 -0.08
C GLU A 174 5.84 -0.33 -0.13
N GLU A 175 4.63 -0.79 -0.50
CA GLU A 175 4.34 -2.21 -0.68
C GLU A 175 4.93 -2.73 -2.01
N GLU A 176 4.77 -1.98 -3.09
CA GLU A 176 5.28 -2.33 -4.42
C GLU A 176 6.79 -2.51 -4.39
N TRP A 177 7.55 -1.53 -3.91
CA TRP A 177 9.01 -1.58 -3.89
C TRP A 177 9.59 -2.58 -2.90
N ALA A 178 8.79 -3.05 -1.93
CA ALA A 178 9.18 -4.11 -1.01
C ALA A 178 9.11 -5.50 -1.64
N TYR A 179 8.20 -5.74 -2.59
CA TYR A 179 7.93 -7.08 -3.13
C TYR A 179 8.23 -7.24 -4.62
N ASN A 180 8.09 -6.17 -5.40
CA ASN A 180 8.25 -6.23 -6.83
C ASN A 180 9.70 -6.50 -7.24
N SER A 181 9.87 -7.24 -8.33
CA SER A 181 11.18 -7.41 -8.95
C SER A 181 11.68 -6.07 -9.52
N PRO A 182 13.00 -5.91 -9.74
CA PRO A 182 13.53 -4.71 -10.40
C PRO A 182 12.86 -4.43 -11.75
N GLU A 183 12.56 -5.46 -12.54
CA GLU A 183 11.85 -5.30 -13.82
C GLU A 183 10.42 -4.77 -13.61
N GLU A 184 9.68 -5.31 -12.66
CA GLU A 184 8.32 -4.85 -12.34
C GLU A 184 8.32 -3.36 -11.91
N ASN A 185 9.29 -2.95 -11.10
CA ASN A 185 9.45 -1.55 -10.69
C ASN A 185 9.77 -0.62 -11.87
N ILE A 186 10.67 -1.05 -12.76
CA ILE A 186 11.02 -0.29 -13.96
C ILE A 186 9.84 -0.20 -14.92
N ARG A 187 9.11 -1.30 -15.14
CA ARG A 187 7.90 -1.30 -15.97
C ARG A 187 6.89 -0.28 -15.46
N SER A 188 6.61 -0.28 -14.15
CA SER A 188 5.71 0.70 -13.53
C SER A 188 6.20 2.14 -13.74
N PHE A 189 7.50 2.39 -13.64
CA PHE A 189 8.09 3.71 -13.83
C PHE A 189 8.04 4.18 -15.30
N VAL A 190 8.41 3.31 -16.25
CA VAL A 190 8.38 3.62 -17.69
C VAL A 190 6.95 3.87 -18.17
N GLN A 191 5.95 3.20 -17.61
CA GLN A 191 4.53 3.52 -17.88
C GLN A 191 4.18 4.95 -17.46
N VAL A 192 4.69 5.42 -16.31
CA VAL A 192 4.52 6.82 -15.88
C VAL A 192 5.24 7.77 -16.83
N VAL A 193 6.45 7.44 -17.28
CA VAL A 193 7.19 8.24 -18.27
C VAL A 193 6.39 8.38 -19.57
N ALA A 194 5.88 7.27 -20.10
CA ALA A 194 5.08 7.27 -21.32
C ALA A 194 3.78 8.08 -21.17
N PHE A 195 3.13 7.99 -19.99
CA PHE A 195 1.97 8.81 -19.68
C PHE A 195 2.30 10.30 -19.67
N VAL A 196 3.38 10.72 -19.00
CA VAL A 196 3.81 12.13 -18.93
C VAL A 196 4.22 12.66 -20.32
N GLN A 197 4.85 11.83 -21.14
CA GLN A 197 5.30 12.19 -22.49
C GLN A 197 4.21 12.06 -23.57
N ASN A 198 3.01 11.55 -23.23
CA ASN A 198 1.92 11.23 -24.17
C ASN A 198 2.35 10.28 -25.31
N THR A 199 3.14 9.26 -25.00
CA THR A 199 3.64 8.26 -25.96
C THR A 199 2.80 6.99 -25.97
N ASN A 200 2.60 6.36 -27.15
CA ASN A 200 1.76 5.16 -27.29
C ASN A 200 2.38 3.89 -26.64
N GLY A 201 1.53 3.02 -26.08
CA GLY A 201 1.94 1.85 -25.27
C GLY A 201 2.79 0.78 -25.95
N THR A 202 2.75 0.62 -27.27
CA THR A 202 3.60 -0.34 -27.99
C THR A 202 5.09 0.00 -27.91
N SER A 203 5.43 1.24 -27.57
CA SER A 203 6.80 1.67 -27.32
C SER A 203 7.33 1.21 -25.94
N VAL A 204 6.46 0.95 -24.97
CA VAL A 204 6.85 0.76 -23.56
C VAL A 204 7.62 -0.55 -23.36
N GLU A 205 7.11 -1.67 -23.88
CA GLU A 205 7.77 -2.97 -23.73
C GLU A 205 9.11 -3.05 -24.49
N ALA A 206 9.21 -2.37 -25.63
CA ALA A 206 10.48 -2.26 -26.35
C ALA A 206 11.53 -1.48 -25.55
N THR A 207 11.11 -0.38 -24.90
CA THR A 207 11.96 0.41 -24.01
C THR A 207 12.39 -0.39 -22.79
N ILE A 208 11.48 -1.12 -22.15
CA ILE A 208 11.77 -1.95 -20.97
C ILE A 208 12.83 -3.00 -21.31
N ARG A 209 12.68 -3.72 -22.43
CA ARG A 209 13.67 -4.72 -22.86
C ARG A 209 15.05 -4.11 -23.07
N HIS A 210 15.12 -2.95 -23.72
CA HIS A 210 16.39 -2.27 -23.94
C HIS A 210 17.02 -1.81 -22.61
N LEU A 211 16.21 -1.29 -21.68
CA LEU A 211 16.67 -0.89 -20.35
C LEU A 211 17.20 -2.07 -19.54
N THR A 212 16.50 -3.21 -19.52
CA THR A 212 16.93 -4.37 -18.74
C THR A 212 18.21 -4.99 -19.29
N GLU A 213 18.40 -4.98 -20.61
CA GLU A 213 19.64 -5.42 -21.27
C GLU A 213 20.82 -4.50 -20.90
N GLU A 214 20.67 -3.19 -21.08
CA GLU A 214 21.72 -2.19 -20.84
C GLU A 214 22.08 -2.05 -19.35
N LEU A 215 21.09 -2.10 -18.46
CA LEU A 215 21.29 -2.01 -17.01
C LEU A 215 21.66 -3.35 -16.36
N HIS A 216 21.82 -4.42 -17.15
CA HIS A 216 22.16 -5.77 -16.70
C HIS A 216 21.26 -6.29 -15.56
N ILE A 217 19.96 -6.02 -15.70
CA ILE A 217 18.96 -6.42 -14.72
C ILE A 217 18.60 -7.87 -14.99
N HIS A 218 19.45 -8.76 -14.48
CA HIS A 218 19.20 -10.19 -14.55
C HIS A 218 18.24 -10.58 -13.44
N GLU A 219 16.99 -10.85 -13.80
CA GLU A 219 16.09 -11.60 -12.95
C GLU A 219 16.70 -12.99 -12.77
N LYS A 220 17.39 -13.20 -11.67
CA LYS A 220 17.86 -14.53 -11.30
C LYS A 220 16.59 -15.28 -10.87
N ALA A 221 15.89 -15.85 -11.85
CA ALA A 221 14.85 -16.82 -11.60
C ALA A 221 15.53 -17.94 -10.80
N LEU A 222 15.37 -17.87 -9.48
CA LEU A 222 15.69 -19.00 -8.64
C LEU A 222 14.84 -20.11 -9.21
N PRO A 223 15.43 -21.24 -9.65
CA PRO A 223 14.62 -22.36 -10.06
C PRO A 223 13.61 -22.62 -8.94
N ASP A 224 12.34 -22.82 -9.30
CA ASP A 224 11.38 -23.43 -8.40
C ASP A 224 11.94 -24.85 -8.15
N ILE A 225 12.89 -24.98 -7.23
CA ILE A 225 13.40 -26.25 -6.74
C ILE A 225 12.28 -26.80 -5.85
N ASP A 226 11.23 -27.29 -6.47
CA ASP A 226 10.28 -28.17 -5.83
C ASP A 226 9.65 -29.13 -6.85
N ASP A 227 10.51 -30.02 -7.36
CA ASP A 227 10.11 -31.29 -7.98
C ASP A 227 9.94 -32.40 -6.92
N GLY A 228 9.61 -32.02 -5.68
CA GLY A 228 9.23 -32.94 -4.62
C GLY A 228 7.72 -33.10 -4.55
N ALA A 229 7.21 -34.34 -4.52
CA ALA A 229 5.83 -34.62 -4.15
C ALA A 229 5.63 -34.32 -2.65
N GLU A 230 5.50 -33.03 -2.30
CA GLU A 230 5.28 -32.59 -0.93
C GLU A 230 3.77 -32.54 -0.63
N LEU A 231 3.37 -33.24 0.45
CA LEU A 231 2.01 -33.19 0.96
C LEU A 231 1.89 -32.03 1.95
N LEU A 232 1.22 -30.96 1.54
CA LEU A 232 1.06 -29.73 2.32
C LEU A 232 -0.26 -29.74 3.10
N PHE A 233 -0.23 -29.40 4.39
CA PHE A 233 -1.42 -29.28 5.23
C PHE A 233 -1.90 -27.83 5.31
N MET A 234 -3.21 -27.62 5.20
CA MET A 234 -3.81 -26.28 5.21
C MET A 234 -5.15 -26.25 5.96
N ARG A 235 -5.59 -25.03 6.32
CA ARG A 235 -6.81 -24.79 7.12
C ARG A 235 -7.89 -23.98 6.38
N ASN A 236 -7.60 -23.57 5.15
CA ASN A 236 -8.43 -22.73 4.28
C ASN A 236 -8.75 -23.40 2.94
N ALA A 237 -8.73 -24.74 2.87
CA ALA A 237 -9.00 -25.50 1.64
C ALA A 237 -10.39 -25.21 1.04
N GLY A 238 -11.33 -24.74 1.87
CA GLY A 238 -12.67 -24.35 1.42
C GLY A 238 -12.70 -23.13 0.51
N LEU A 239 -11.59 -22.38 0.37
CA LEU A 239 -11.45 -21.33 -0.64
C LEU A 239 -11.70 -21.84 -2.07
N CYS A 240 -11.56 -23.14 -2.34
CA CYS A 240 -11.88 -23.70 -3.66
C CYS A 240 -13.33 -23.41 -4.08
N LEU A 241 -14.27 -23.29 -3.13
CA LEU A 241 -15.66 -22.91 -3.42
C LEU A 241 -15.79 -21.49 -3.97
N LEU A 242 -14.85 -20.60 -3.65
CA LEU A 242 -14.86 -19.19 -4.05
C LEU A 242 -14.10 -18.92 -5.36
N THR A 243 -13.42 -19.93 -5.89
CA THR A 243 -12.56 -19.81 -7.08
C THR A 243 -13.23 -19.23 -8.32
N PRO A 244 -14.52 -19.50 -8.63
CA PRO A 244 -15.18 -18.91 -9.81
C PRO A 244 -15.24 -17.38 -9.80
N TRP A 245 -15.14 -16.76 -8.63
CA TRP A 245 -15.22 -15.30 -8.48
C TRP A 245 -13.87 -14.61 -8.39
N LEU A 246 -12.76 -15.35 -8.24
CA LEU A 246 -11.45 -14.75 -7.95
C LEU A 246 -10.96 -13.85 -9.08
N VAL A 247 -11.13 -14.26 -10.34
CA VAL A 247 -10.77 -13.44 -11.50
C VAL A 247 -11.53 -12.10 -11.48
N ARG A 248 -12.84 -12.13 -11.18
CA ARG A 248 -13.64 -10.91 -11.08
C ARG A 248 -13.24 -10.06 -9.88
N LEU A 249 -13.02 -10.67 -8.71
CA LEU A 249 -12.59 -9.98 -7.49
C LEU A 249 -11.28 -9.23 -7.73
N PHE A 250 -10.27 -9.92 -8.27
CA PHE A 250 -8.96 -9.33 -8.55
C PHE A 250 -9.04 -8.28 -9.65
N GLY A 251 -9.87 -8.47 -10.66
CA GLY A 251 -10.12 -7.47 -11.70
C GLY A 251 -10.78 -6.19 -11.16
N MET A 252 -11.74 -6.32 -10.25
CA MET A 252 -12.38 -5.15 -9.61
C MET A 252 -11.41 -4.36 -8.74
N LEU A 253 -10.45 -5.03 -8.10
CA LEU A 253 -9.44 -4.41 -7.23
C LEU A 253 -8.17 -3.97 -7.98
N GLY A 254 -8.15 -4.10 -9.31
CA GLY A 254 -7.02 -3.72 -10.14
C GLY A 254 -5.74 -4.54 -9.88
N TYR A 255 -5.87 -5.81 -9.50
CA TYR A 255 -4.74 -6.73 -9.28
C TYR A 255 -4.34 -7.50 -10.53
N LEU A 256 -5.18 -7.49 -11.56
CA LEU A 256 -4.90 -8.17 -12.82
C LEU A 256 -4.22 -7.23 -13.81
N ASP A 257 -3.49 -7.82 -14.74
CA ASP A 257 -3.00 -7.15 -15.94
C ASP A 257 -4.15 -6.66 -16.84
N GLU A 258 -3.82 -5.89 -17.88
CA GLU A 258 -4.81 -5.33 -18.81
C GLU A 258 -5.60 -6.43 -19.55
N GLU A 259 -4.95 -7.55 -19.86
CA GLU A 259 -5.56 -8.70 -20.54
C GLU A 259 -6.37 -9.61 -19.60
N LYS A 260 -6.30 -9.38 -18.29
CA LYS A 260 -6.91 -10.21 -17.23
C LYS A 260 -6.50 -11.67 -17.27
N LYS A 261 -5.27 -11.94 -17.71
CA LYS A 261 -4.69 -13.27 -17.79
C LYS A 261 -3.82 -13.58 -16.59
N GLU A 262 -3.21 -12.58 -15.97
CA GLU A 262 -2.33 -12.76 -14.82
C GLU A 262 -2.50 -11.65 -13.77
N LEU A 263 -1.97 -11.89 -12.57
CA LEU A 263 -1.81 -10.80 -11.60
C LEU A 263 -0.65 -9.91 -12.05
N LYS A 264 -0.88 -8.60 -12.04
CA LYS A 264 -0.03 -7.61 -12.72
C LYS A 264 1.39 -7.48 -12.18
N ASP A 265 1.60 -7.75 -10.89
CA ASP A 265 2.90 -7.64 -10.22
C ASP A 265 2.96 -8.50 -8.94
N THR A 266 4.17 -8.68 -8.41
CA THR A 266 4.42 -9.47 -7.19
C THR A 266 3.71 -8.88 -5.97
N ALA A 267 3.69 -7.55 -5.80
CA ALA A 267 2.99 -6.90 -4.70
C ALA A 267 1.48 -7.17 -4.71
N SER A 268 0.86 -7.20 -5.89
CA SER A 268 -0.56 -7.53 -6.11
C SER A 268 -0.84 -8.99 -5.77
N LYS A 269 0.09 -9.91 -6.09
CA LYS A 269 0.01 -11.31 -5.65
C LYS A 269 0.06 -11.43 -4.13
N VAL A 270 0.99 -10.72 -3.47
CA VAL A 270 1.08 -10.68 -1.99
C VAL A 270 -0.21 -10.11 -1.40
N ARG A 271 -0.73 -9.00 -1.90
CA ARG A 271 -2.02 -8.43 -1.47
C ARG A 271 -3.19 -9.38 -1.65
N ALA A 272 -3.27 -10.04 -2.81
CA ALA A 272 -4.31 -11.02 -3.11
C ALA A 272 -4.28 -12.17 -2.10
N ILE A 273 -3.11 -12.61 -1.65
CA ILE A 273 -2.98 -13.65 -0.61
C ILE A 273 -3.68 -13.24 0.69
N PHE A 274 -3.44 -12.02 1.17
CA PHE A 274 -4.08 -11.53 2.41
C PHE A 274 -5.58 -11.26 2.23
N LEU A 275 -5.99 -10.81 1.05
CA LEU A 275 -7.40 -10.67 0.71
C LEU A 275 -8.13 -12.03 0.74
N LEU A 276 -7.54 -13.07 0.15
CA LEU A 276 -8.07 -14.42 0.19
C LEU A 276 -8.17 -14.93 1.64
N GLN A 277 -7.16 -14.66 2.46
CA GLN A 277 -7.18 -15.03 3.86
C GLN A 277 -8.27 -14.29 4.66
N TYR A 278 -8.51 -13.01 4.33
CA TYR A 278 -9.63 -12.24 4.88
C TYR A 278 -10.99 -12.83 4.49
N LEU A 279 -11.15 -13.39 3.28
CA LEU A 279 -12.39 -14.10 2.90
C LEU A 279 -12.67 -15.30 3.82
N VAL A 280 -11.61 -15.98 4.30
CA VAL A 280 -11.72 -17.16 5.17
C VAL A 280 -12.19 -16.79 6.57
N TYR A 281 -11.56 -15.79 7.20
CA TYR A 281 -11.76 -15.49 8.62
C TYR A 281 -12.54 -14.21 8.91
N GLY A 282 -12.67 -13.30 7.94
CA GLY A 282 -13.36 -12.02 8.11
C GLY A 282 -12.62 -10.98 8.95
N GLU A 283 -11.39 -11.27 9.35
CA GLU A 283 -10.56 -10.43 10.22
C GLU A 283 -9.13 -10.34 9.68
N GLU A 284 -8.46 -9.23 9.98
CA GLU A 284 -7.02 -9.07 9.75
C GLU A 284 -6.27 -9.50 11.01
N ARG A 285 -5.33 -10.42 10.86
CA ARG A 285 -4.47 -10.86 11.96
C ARG A 285 -3.09 -11.24 11.45
N GLU A 286 -2.22 -11.59 12.38
CA GLU A 286 -0.96 -12.23 12.02
C GLU A 286 -1.19 -13.67 11.57
N HIS A 287 -0.50 -14.06 10.51
CA HIS A 287 -0.59 -15.39 9.93
C HIS A 287 0.79 -16.04 9.87
N GLY A 288 0.84 -17.34 10.18
CA GLY A 288 1.99 -18.16 9.80
C GLY A 288 1.99 -18.40 8.29
N GLU A 289 3.17 -18.51 7.69
CA GLU A 289 3.31 -18.74 6.25
C GLU A 289 2.65 -20.06 5.80
N SER A 290 2.65 -21.08 6.67
CA SER A 290 1.95 -22.35 6.45
C SER A 290 0.43 -22.20 6.32
N GLU A 291 -0.18 -21.18 6.94
CA GLU A 291 -1.61 -20.88 6.77
C GLU A 291 -1.92 -20.28 5.39
N LEU A 292 -0.91 -19.72 4.71
CA LEU A 292 -1.06 -18.99 3.45
C LEU A 292 -0.72 -19.82 2.22
N LEU A 293 -0.34 -21.09 2.38
CA LEU A 293 0.09 -21.96 1.27
C LEU A 293 -0.96 -22.07 0.15
N PHE A 294 -2.25 -22.24 0.50
CA PHE A 294 -3.28 -22.32 -0.54
C PHE A 294 -3.47 -21.00 -1.27
N ASN A 295 -3.44 -19.89 -0.53
CA ASN A 295 -3.56 -18.56 -1.10
C ASN A 295 -2.41 -18.28 -2.07
N ARG A 296 -1.20 -18.72 -1.70
CA ARG A 296 0.01 -18.60 -2.52
C ARG A 296 -0.14 -19.39 -3.83
N LEU A 297 -0.65 -20.62 -3.76
CA LEU A 297 -0.98 -21.39 -4.97
C LEU A 297 -2.01 -20.67 -5.83
N LEU A 298 -3.12 -20.20 -5.26
CA LEU A 298 -4.21 -19.56 -6.01
C LEU A 298 -3.77 -18.25 -6.69
N THR A 299 -2.73 -17.60 -6.20
CA THR A 299 -2.18 -16.34 -6.75
C THR A 299 -0.96 -16.55 -7.65
N GLY A 300 -0.47 -17.79 -7.79
CA GLY A 300 0.70 -18.08 -8.62
C GLY A 300 1.99 -17.40 -8.13
N LEU A 301 2.10 -17.14 -6.83
CA LEU A 301 3.30 -16.53 -6.24
C LEU A 301 4.36 -17.59 -5.96
N SER A 302 5.61 -17.35 -6.36
CA SER A 302 6.73 -18.25 -6.08
C SER A 302 6.95 -18.39 -4.56
N ARG A 303 7.39 -19.60 -4.14
CA ARG A 303 7.67 -19.89 -2.73
C ARG A 303 8.84 -19.08 -2.17
N HIS A 304 9.73 -18.60 -3.04
CA HIS A 304 10.92 -17.82 -2.64
C HIS A 304 10.57 -16.39 -2.22
N VAL A 305 9.38 -15.88 -2.56
CA VAL A 305 8.96 -14.54 -2.15
C VAL A 305 8.51 -14.58 -0.68
N PRO A 306 9.23 -13.90 0.23
CA PRO A 306 8.87 -13.86 1.63
C PRO A 306 7.56 -13.11 1.83
N LEU A 307 6.70 -13.62 2.72
CA LEU A 307 5.45 -12.98 3.06
C LEU A 307 5.56 -12.23 4.39
N PRO A 308 4.93 -11.05 4.51
CA PRO A 308 4.82 -10.39 5.80
C PRO A 308 3.92 -11.22 6.74
N LYS A 309 4.05 -11.06 8.05
CA LYS A 309 3.12 -11.73 8.99
C LYS A 309 1.70 -11.17 8.91
N ARG A 310 1.58 -9.89 8.53
CA ARG A 310 0.33 -9.14 8.47
C ARG A 310 0.41 -8.12 7.35
N LEU A 311 -0.70 -7.91 6.66
CA LEU A 311 -0.90 -6.84 5.69
C LEU A 311 -2.27 -6.21 5.94
N SER A 312 -2.32 -4.89 5.97
CA SER A 312 -3.57 -4.14 6.16
C SER A 312 -4.27 -3.93 4.81
N LEU A 313 -5.50 -4.42 4.70
CA LEU A 313 -6.39 -4.21 3.58
C LEU A 313 -7.11 -2.86 3.74
N THR A 314 -7.29 -2.18 2.62
CA THR A 314 -8.09 -0.95 2.56
C THR A 314 -9.57 -1.22 2.73
N THR A 315 -10.29 -0.14 3.02
CA THR A 315 -11.75 -0.15 3.13
C THR A 315 -12.42 -0.70 1.87
N GLU A 316 -11.96 -0.30 0.67
CA GLU A 316 -12.50 -0.75 -0.62
C GLU A 316 -12.35 -2.27 -0.80
N GLU A 317 -11.20 -2.83 -0.44
CA GLU A 317 -10.98 -4.27 -0.53
C GLU A 317 -11.87 -5.05 0.42
N LYS A 318 -11.97 -4.60 1.68
CA LYS A 318 -12.83 -5.23 2.68
C LYS A 318 -14.28 -5.19 2.23
N GLN A 319 -14.74 -4.05 1.70
CA GLN A 319 -16.08 -3.91 1.14
C GLN A 319 -16.30 -4.87 -0.02
N THR A 320 -15.40 -4.89 -1.01
CA THR A 320 -15.49 -5.76 -2.18
C THR A 320 -15.48 -7.25 -1.81
N ALA A 321 -14.61 -7.65 -0.88
CA ALA A 321 -14.55 -9.02 -0.36
C ALA A 321 -15.84 -9.43 0.37
N ASN A 322 -16.37 -8.55 1.22
CA ASN A 322 -17.61 -8.82 1.96
C ASN A 322 -18.82 -8.89 1.01
N SER A 323 -18.90 -7.99 0.03
CA SER A 323 -19.94 -8.03 -1.02
C SER A 323 -19.86 -9.31 -1.85
N MET A 324 -18.65 -9.79 -2.18
CA MET A 324 -18.48 -11.07 -2.86
C MET A 324 -19.03 -12.24 -2.03
N ILE A 325 -18.70 -12.32 -0.73
CA ILE A 325 -19.18 -13.41 0.13
C ILE A 325 -20.71 -13.41 0.23
N GLU A 326 -21.33 -12.23 0.35
CA GLU A 326 -22.80 -12.15 0.35
C GLU A 326 -23.40 -12.59 -0.99
N GLY A 327 -22.78 -12.21 -2.12
CA GLY A 327 -23.18 -12.67 -3.44
C GLY A 327 -23.08 -14.20 -3.59
N VAL A 328 -22.01 -14.81 -3.10
CA VAL A 328 -21.83 -16.28 -3.10
C VAL A 328 -22.93 -16.96 -2.27
N LYS A 329 -23.21 -16.45 -1.06
CA LYS A 329 -24.30 -16.97 -0.21
C LYS A 329 -25.67 -16.84 -0.87
N ALA A 330 -25.95 -15.70 -1.51
CA ALA A 330 -27.20 -15.47 -2.23
C ALA A 330 -27.41 -16.45 -3.39
N ASN A 331 -26.32 -16.83 -4.06
CA ASN A 331 -26.35 -17.82 -5.15
C ASN A 331 -26.54 -19.25 -4.65
N TRP A 332 -26.36 -19.55 -3.36
CA TRP A 332 -26.53 -20.88 -2.79
C TRP A 332 -27.79 -20.94 -1.91
N SER A 333 -28.94 -21.22 -2.52
CA SER A 333 -30.27 -21.15 -1.90
C SER A 333 -30.42 -21.93 -0.59
N LYS A 334 -29.71 -23.06 -0.44
CA LYS A 334 -29.71 -23.88 0.79
C LYS A 334 -29.03 -23.22 1.99
N LEU A 335 -28.27 -22.15 1.78
CA LEU A 335 -27.66 -21.37 2.85
C LEU A 335 -28.52 -20.19 3.32
N LYS A 336 -29.76 -20.07 2.82
CA LYS A 336 -30.70 -19.03 3.26
C LYS A 336 -30.87 -19.07 4.79
N GLY A 337 -30.64 -17.93 5.45
CA GLY A 337 -30.70 -17.80 6.91
C GLY A 337 -29.39 -18.13 7.64
N THR A 338 -28.34 -18.59 6.94
CA THR A 338 -27.01 -18.77 7.52
C THR A 338 -26.25 -17.44 7.55
N SER A 339 -25.65 -17.10 8.69
CA SER A 339 -24.81 -15.91 8.81
C SER A 339 -23.53 -16.04 7.97
N VAL A 340 -22.89 -14.91 7.64
CA VAL A 340 -21.58 -14.92 6.95
C VAL A 340 -20.54 -15.71 7.74
N GLU A 341 -20.49 -15.49 9.06
CA GLU A 341 -19.59 -16.22 9.95
C GLU A 341 -19.89 -17.73 9.99
N GLY A 342 -21.17 -18.11 9.97
CA GLY A 342 -21.58 -19.51 9.85
C GLY A 342 -21.11 -20.13 8.54
N PHE A 343 -21.25 -19.41 7.43
CA PHE A 343 -20.77 -19.84 6.11
C PHE A 343 -19.25 -20.03 6.09
N ARG A 344 -18.49 -19.03 6.57
CA ARG A 344 -17.02 -19.09 6.68
C ARG A 344 -16.57 -20.31 7.47
N ARG A 345 -17.09 -20.51 8.68
CA ARG A 345 -16.70 -21.61 9.58
C ARG A 345 -17.09 -22.99 9.04
N SER A 346 -18.25 -23.09 8.40
CA SER A 346 -18.78 -24.38 7.91
C SER A 346 -18.17 -24.82 6.59
N PHE A 347 -17.87 -23.88 5.69
CA PHE A 347 -17.49 -24.20 4.32
C PHE A 347 -16.15 -23.62 3.87
N ILE A 348 -15.70 -22.46 4.36
CA ILE A 348 -14.46 -21.85 3.85
C ILE A 348 -13.23 -22.22 4.70
N ALA A 349 -13.33 -22.08 6.03
CA ALA A 349 -12.30 -22.43 7.00
C ALA A 349 -12.24 -23.95 7.24
N ARG A 350 -11.82 -24.68 6.20
CA ARG A 350 -11.77 -26.14 6.18
C ARG A 350 -10.34 -26.64 6.05
N SER A 351 -10.01 -27.59 6.92
CA SER A 351 -8.74 -28.30 6.83
C SER A 351 -8.71 -29.22 5.62
N GLY A 352 -7.54 -29.32 5.00
CA GLY A 352 -7.29 -30.21 3.87
C GLY A 352 -5.80 -30.42 3.64
N THR A 353 -5.51 -31.26 2.66
CA THR A 353 -4.15 -31.51 2.17
C THR A 353 -4.06 -31.13 0.70
N LEU A 354 -2.91 -30.62 0.30
CA LEU A 354 -2.59 -30.25 -1.07
C LEU A 354 -1.36 -31.05 -1.50
N GLU A 355 -1.48 -31.79 -2.59
CA GLU A 355 -0.41 -32.59 -3.16
C GLU A 355 -0.11 -32.11 -4.58
N GLN A 356 1.18 -31.88 -4.87
CA GLN A 356 1.63 -31.58 -6.22
C GLN A 356 1.80 -32.88 -7.00
N GLN A 357 1.09 -33.01 -8.12
CA GLN A 357 1.26 -34.11 -9.08
C GLN A 357 1.82 -33.55 -10.39
N GLU A 358 2.22 -34.42 -11.31
CA GLU A 358 2.87 -34.04 -12.57
C GLU A 358 1.99 -33.07 -13.39
N GLU A 359 0.72 -33.41 -13.59
CA GLU A 359 -0.22 -32.63 -14.43
C GLU A 359 -1.18 -31.72 -13.65
N ARG A 360 -1.27 -31.88 -12.32
CA ARG A 360 -2.32 -31.23 -11.51
C ARG A 360 -1.92 -31.04 -10.05
N TRP A 361 -2.69 -30.22 -9.36
CA TRP A 361 -2.71 -30.16 -7.89
C TRP A 361 -3.91 -30.95 -7.36
N LEU A 362 -3.70 -31.85 -6.40
CA LEU A 362 -4.78 -32.57 -5.75
C LEU A 362 -5.07 -31.95 -4.38
N LEU A 363 -6.24 -31.32 -4.25
CA LEU A 363 -6.74 -30.74 -3.00
C LEU A 363 -7.77 -31.67 -2.35
N SER A 364 -7.42 -32.25 -1.21
CA SER A 364 -8.30 -33.14 -0.45
C SER A 364 -8.83 -32.43 0.80
N VAL A 365 -10.14 -32.20 0.88
CA VAL A 365 -10.78 -31.47 1.98
C VAL A 365 -11.34 -32.44 3.03
N LYS A 366 -11.03 -32.19 4.31
CA LYS A 366 -11.48 -33.07 5.41
C LYS A 366 -12.98 -32.97 5.63
N LYS A 367 -13.69 -34.09 5.53
CA LYS A 367 -15.15 -34.20 5.68
C LYS A 367 -15.69 -33.71 7.04
N LYS A 368 -16.88 -33.11 7.04
CA LYS A 368 -17.72 -32.77 8.21
C LYS A 368 -19.20 -32.99 7.88
N THR A 369 -20.04 -33.02 8.91
CA THR A 369 -21.50 -33.23 8.80
C THR A 369 -22.21 -32.24 7.88
N HIS A 370 -21.80 -30.97 7.88
CA HIS A 370 -22.39 -29.92 7.03
C HIS A 370 -22.14 -30.13 5.52
N ASP A 371 -21.20 -31.00 5.15
CA ASP A 371 -20.78 -31.20 3.77
C ASP A 371 -21.86 -31.86 2.89
N ILE A 372 -22.95 -32.38 3.48
CA ILE A 372 -24.14 -32.85 2.74
C ILE A 372 -24.74 -31.75 1.86
N LEU A 373 -24.59 -30.48 2.26
CA LEU A 373 -25.09 -29.35 1.47
C LEU A 373 -24.27 -29.12 0.19
N LEU A 374 -23.05 -29.65 0.08
CA LEU A 374 -22.19 -29.45 -1.10
C LEU A 374 -22.80 -29.99 -2.39
N GLU A 375 -23.70 -30.99 -2.30
CA GLU A 375 -24.44 -31.52 -3.45
C GLU A 375 -25.39 -30.48 -4.07
N SER A 376 -25.76 -29.45 -3.30
CA SER A 376 -26.67 -28.38 -3.75
C SER A 376 -25.96 -27.13 -4.27
N VAL A 377 -24.62 -27.13 -4.33
CA VAL A 377 -23.85 -25.99 -4.85
C VAL A 377 -24.11 -25.85 -6.36
N PRO A 378 -24.61 -24.71 -6.85
CA PRO A 378 -25.03 -24.57 -8.25
C PRO A 378 -23.88 -24.27 -9.24
N TRP A 379 -22.63 -24.21 -8.79
CA TRP A 379 -21.45 -23.96 -9.62
C TRP A 379 -20.41 -25.06 -9.48
N SER A 380 -19.51 -25.14 -10.47
CA SER A 380 -18.39 -26.07 -10.42
C SER A 380 -17.28 -25.51 -9.52
N PHE A 381 -16.85 -26.33 -8.56
CA PHE A 381 -15.67 -26.08 -7.71
C PHE A 381 -14.73 -27.29 -7.66
N ARG A 382 -15.11 -28.40 -8.31
CA ARG A 382 -14.36 -29.67 -8.26
C ARG A 382 -13.10 -29.65 -9.13
N GLN A 383 -13.10 -28.83 -10.16
CA GLN A 383 -11.94 -28.61 -11.01
C GLN A 383 -11.75 -27.10 -11.18
N VAL A 384 -10.70 -26.58 -10.57
CA VAL A 384 -10.39 -25.15 -10.59
C VAL A 384 -9.33 -24.90 -11.66
N ARG A 385 -9.65 -24.02 -12.60
CA ARG A 385 -8.73 -23.49 -13.60
C ARG A 385 -8.69 -21.97 -13.44
N LEU A 386 -7.53 -21.45 -13.10
CA LEU A 386 -7.27 -20.01 -13.06
C LEU A 386 -6.36 -19.66 -14.25
N PRO A 387 -6.55 -18.51 -14.92
CA PRO A 387 -5.82 -18.16 -16.14
C PRO A 387 -4.29 -18.19 -16.01
N TRP A 388 -3.76 -17.84 -14.84
CA TRP A 388 -2.32 -17.76 -14.53
C TRP A 388 -1.72 -19.04 -13.93
N LEU A 389 -2.51 -20.11 -13.74
CA LEU A 389 -1.99 -21.36 -13.19
C LEU A 389 -1.68 -22.36 -14.31
N LYS A 390 -0.43 -22.81 -14.36
CA LYS A 390 0.04 -23.86 -15.28
C LYS A 390 -0.71 -25.18 -15.09
N LYS A 391 -0.92 -25.57 -13.82
CA LYS A 391 -1.60 -26.81 -13.42
C LYS A 391 -2.99 -26.48 -12.87
N TYR A 392 -4.00 -27.24 -13.26
CA TYR A 392 -5.33 -27.12 -12.66
C TYR A 392 -5.36 -27.76 -11.27
N ILE A 393 -6.32 -27.36 -10.44
CA ILE A 393 -6.52 -27.94 -9.11
C ILE A 393 -7.73 -28.87 -9.15
N GLN A 394 -7.52 -30.15 -8.88
CA GLN A 394 -8.57 -31.13 -8.66
C GLN A 394 -8.95 -31.13 -7.18
N VAL A 395 -10.23 -30.93 -6.89
CA VAL A 395 -10.75 -30.93 -5.52
C VAL A 395 -11.50 -32.23 -5.23
N VAL A 396 -11.14 -32.86 -4.12
CA VAL A 396 -11.78 -34.04 -3.54
C VAL A 396 -12.36 -33.65 -2.18
N TRP A 397 -13.68 -33.54 -2.08
CA TRP A 397 -14.37 -33.16 -0.84
C TRP A 397 -15.32 -34.26 -0.33
N ASN A 398 -15.98 -34.99 -1.24
CA ASN A 398 -16.81 -36.16 -0.90
C ASN A 398 -16.51 -37.31 -1.89
N GLU A 399 -16.24 -38.51 -1.36
CA GLU A 399 -15.70 -39.71 -2.06
C GLU A 399 -16.70 -40.45 -2.98
N LYS A 400 -17.89 -39.94 -3.27
CA LYS A 400 -18.73 -40.61 -4.29
C LYS A 400 -18.21 -40.27 -5.69
N GLN A 401 -17.11 -40.92 -6.06
CA GLN A 401 -16.57 -41.01 -7.41
C GLN A 401 -16.45 -42.49 -7.76
N GLU A 402 -17.56 -43.11 -8.17
CA GLU A 402 -17.44 -44.18 -9.17
C GLU A 402 -17.28 -43.46 -10.52
N PHE A 403 -16.09 -43.56 -11.09
CA PHE A 403 -15.89 -43.30 -12.50
C PHE A 403 -16.48 -44.50 -13.25
N ILE A 404 -17.53 -44.28 -14.03
CA ILE A 404 -18.00 -45.21 -15.08
C ILE A 404 -17.51 -44.67 -16.41
#